data_AF-A0A519D2J0-F1
#
_entry.id   AF-A0A519D2J0-F1
#
_cell.length_a   1.000
_cell.length_b   1.000
_cell.length_c   1.000
_cell.angle_alpha   90.00
_cell.angle_beta   90.00
_cell.angle_gamma   90.00
#
_symmetry.space_group_name_H-M   'P 1'
#
loop_
_entity.id
_entity.type
_entity.pdbx_description
1 polymer ?
#
loop_
_entity_poly.entity_id
_entity_poly.type
_entity_poly.pdbx_seq_one_letter_code
_entity_poly.pdbx_strand_id
1 'polypeptide(L)'
;MSKPLDLIDLESLYSKEIEKAKKFLENKKVVANGSNLSPTKVEFLLETKAQCPLCGIKFQGANHNTEHIHPRGIGGENTQANKIQICITCNNSRNQVMQSLLGRPPFHKAYPENWVVVRKLLIWSLSSIDIGNSAVSQLPEFQDLFLECRTGGVPMHTVPTTAFHRSSTWKIGDEPNSPLNGIKASPKKVTPKKNRGFFVTILDKLFGFDPEEKVGSPNKKKIASPKKKNITQPKQKPKAKKIVEEKAVEIGQYDFLERMRYFLGEEEMSMVKLGSKMREWQEKEGWKEFGTKAFLARCGLKPSAGLMKTIKQKMADEIEITGQSPNYHIKVKKRPQPKPEKKVKEKSVEKPVEKAHFDFVEIIRTLLSNGEVTSMNMLGHDIRVWQEKQGFEDANPKTFLVRCGLKPSAGLMNTIRELMADEVEITGDEPPFTIRMLK
;
A
#
# COMPACT_ATOMS: atom_id res chain seq x y z
N MET A 1 38.45 12.19 20.28
CA MET A 1 37.31 11.43 19.72
C MET A 1 36.75 10.57 20.84
N SER A 2 35.46 10.73 21.18
CA SER A 2 34.82 9.89 22.19
C SER A 2 34.78 8.43 21.72
N LYS A 3 34.98 7.48 22.65
CA LYS A 3 34.85 6.04 22.37
C LYS A 3 33.46 5.77 21.73
N PRO A 4 33.35 4.93 20.68
CA PRO A 4 32.05 4.54 20.14
C PRO A 4 31.26 3.81 21.23
N LEU A 5 30.02 4.25 21.46
CA LEU A 5 29.11 3.63 22.42
C LEU A 5 28.79 2.20 21.96
N ASP A 6 28.95 1.24 22.86
CA ASP A 6 28.50 -0.13 22.65
C ASP A 6 27.03 -0.30 23.11
N LEU A 7 26.49 -1.52 22.98
CA LEU A 7 25.10 -1.79 23.36
C LEU A 7 24.88 -1.63 24.88
N ILE A 8 25.88 -1.91 25.71
CA ILE A 8 25.78 -1.78 27.18
C ILE A 8 25.71 -0.29 27.54
N ASP A 9 26.55 0.53 26.90
CA ASP A 9 26.51 1.98 27.07
C ASP A 9 25.13 2.55 26.69
N LEU A 10 24.54 2.07 25.58
CA LEU A 10 23.21 2.48 25.14
C LEU A 10 22.09 1.99 26.07
N GLU A 11 22.19 0.78 26.60
CA GLU A 11 21.25 0.25 27.60
C GLU A 11 21.27 1.10 28.89
N SER A 12 22.46 1.50 29.33
CA SER A 12 22.63 2.39 30.48
C SER A 12 22.00 3.77 30.21
N LEU A 13 22.28 4.34 29.03
CA LEU A 13 21.78 5.66 28.61
C LEU A 13 20.24 5.70 28.58
N TYR A 14 19.58 4.64 28.11
CA TYR A 14 18.13 4.55 27.96
C TYR A 14 17.43 3.71 29.04
N SER A 15 18.10 3.47 30.17
CA SER A 15 17.59 2.64 31.26
C SER A 15 16.21 3.07 31.76
N LYS A 16 15.94 4.38 31.84
CA LYS A 16 14.64 4.91 32.27
C LYS A 16 13.52 4.55 31.30
N GLU A 17 13.76 4.70 29.99
CA GLU A 17 12.81 4.35 28.94
C GLU A 17 12.56 2.84 28.88
N ILE A 18 13.62 2.04 29.06
CA ILE A 18 13.54 0.58 29.14
C ILE A 18 12.68 0.15 30.33
N GLU A 19 12.91 0.69 31.52
CA GLU A 19 12.10 0.40 32.70
C GLU A 19 10.63 0.83 32.54
N LYS A 20 10.38 1.97 31.89
CA LYS A 20 9.01 2.40 31.55
C LYS A 20 8.33 1.40 30.60
N ALA A 21 9.03 0.93 29.57
CA ALA A 21 8.49 -0.05 28.63
C ALA A 21 8.17 -1.38 29.31
N LYS A 22 9.08 -1.86 30.18
CA LYS A 22 8.89 -3.07 30.97
C LYS A 22 7.64 -2.99 31.82
N LYS A 23 7.52 -1.95 32.65
CA LYS A 23 6.35 -1.70 33.50
C LYS A 23 5.07 -1.55 32.68
N PHE A 24 5.12 -0.94 31.50
CA PHE A 24 3.94 -0.79 30.66
C PHE A 24 3.41 -2.15 30.17
N LEU A 25 4.31 -3.02 29.70
CA LEU A 25 3.97 -4.35 29.20
C LEU A 25 3.51 -5.29 30.32
N GLU A 26 4.19 -5.29 31.47
CA GLU A 26 3.81 -6.05 32.66
C GLU A 26 2.40 -5.70 33.14
N ASN A 27 2.09 -4.40 33.18
CA ASN A 27 0.78 -3.91 33.60
C ASN A 27 -0.30 -4.01 32.52
N LYS A 28 0.01 -4.60 31.35
CA LYS A 28 -0.91 -4.80 30.21
C LYS A 28 -1.67 -3.53 29.82
N LYS A 29 -1.03 -2.36 29.95
CA LYS A 29 -1.68 -1.07 29.76
C LYS A 29 -2.11 -0.87 28.30
N VAL A 30 -3.21 -0.14 28.12
CA VAL A 30 -3.70 0.29 26.81
C VAL A 30 -3.07 1.63 26.44
N VAL A 31 -2.82 1.82 25.15
CA VAL A 31 -2.24 3.06 24.62
C VAL A 31 -3.25 4.20 24.80
N ALA A 32 -2.85 5.26 25.49
CA ALA A 32 -3.67 6.48 25.63
C ALA A 32 -3.88 7.17 24.25
N ASN A 33 -4.67 8.23 24.17
CA ASN A 33 -4.73 9.05 22.94
C ASN A 33 -3.44 9.86 22.73
N GLY A 34 -3.02 10.00 21.48
CA GLY A 34 -1.82 10.74 21.10
C GLY A 34 -2.19 12.14 20.63
N SER A 35 -1.21 13.05 20.62
CA SER A 35 -1.39 14.34 19.98
C SER A 35 -0.20 14.68 19.10
N ASN A 36 -0.45 15.47 18.06
CA ASN A 36 0.59 15.98 17.18
C ASN A 36 1.39 17.10 17.88
N LEU A 37 2.41 17.61 17.19
CA LEU A 37 2.96 18.93 17.51
C LEU A 37 1.90 20.01 17.29
N SER A 38 2.06 21.15 17.95
CA SER A 38 1.17 22.28 17.74
C SER A 38 1.25 22.75 16.28
N PRO A 39 0.14 23.24 15.69
CA PRO A 39 0.14 23.75 14.32
C PRO A 39 1.23 24.81 14.08
N THR A 40 1.45 25.72 15.04
CA THR A 40 2.48 26.77 14.95
C THR A 40 3.90 26.21 14.89
N LYS A 41 4.21 25.12 15.63
CA LYS A 41 5.51 24.45 15.52
C LYS A 41 5.67 23.78 14.15
N VAL A 42 4.61 23.19 13.62
CA VAL A 42 4.64 22.55 12.30
C VAL A 42 4.82 23.59 11.19
N GLU A 43 4.11 24.72 11.28
CA GLU A 43 4.24 25.84 10.34
C GLU A 43 5.66 26.42 10.34
N PHE A 44 6.23 26.66 11.52
CA PHE A 44 7.63 27.10 11.65
C PHE A 44 8.62 26.14 10.96
N LEU A 45 8.44 24.83 11.10
CA LEU A 45 9.29 23.83 10.42
C LEU A 45 9.14 23.89 8.90
N LEU A 46 7.95 24.19 8.38
CA LEU A 46 7.71 24.36 6.96
C LEU A 46 8.33 25.63 6.40
N GLU A 47 8.18 26.76 7.10
CA GLU A 47 8.71 28.06 6.69
C GLU A 47 10.25 28.07 6.66
N THR A 48 10.87 27.44 7.65
CA THR A 48 12.33 27.27 7.73
C THR A 48 12.88 26.19 6.80
N LYS A 49 12.01 25.52 6.03
CA LYS A 49 12.36 24.39 5.14
C LYS A 49 13.13 23.30 5.87
N ALA A 50 12.74 23.05 7.13
CA ALA A 50 13.37 22.06 7.98
C ALA A 50 13.34 20.67 7.33
N GLN A 51 14.29 19.83 7.76
CA GLN A 51 14.47 18.49 7.21
C GLN A 51 14.08 17.40 8.20
N CYS A 52 13.71 16.24 7.65
CA CYS A 52 13.57 15.02 8.42
C CYS A 52 14.92 14.66 9.08
N PRO A 53 14.97 14.50 10.41
CA PRO A 53 16.22 14.18 11.10
C PRO A 53 16.81 12.82 10.71
N LEU A 54 16.02 11.90 10.15
CA LEU A 54 16.51 10.59 9.74
C LEU A 54 17.09 10.58 8.33
N CYS A 55 16.46 11.29 7.38
CA CYS A 55 16.80 11.15 5.96
C CYS A 55 17.10 12.47 5.24
N GLY A 56 17.04 13.63 5.90
CA GLY A 56 17.34 14.90 5.26
C GLY A 56 16.33 15.40 4.23
N ILE A 57 15.22 14.69 3.99
CA ILE A 57 14.14 15.19 3.12
C ILE A 57 13.51 16.43 3.75
N LYS A 58 13.37 17.50 2.95
CA LYS A 58 12.71 18.75 3.37
C LYS A 58 11.22 18.52 3.61
N PHE A 59 10.70 19.13 4.66
CA PHE A 59 9.27 19.17 4.91
C PHE A 59 8.61 20.12 3.93
N GLN A 60 7.56 19.64 3.26
CA GLN A 60 6.76 20.40 2.32
C GLN A 60 5.37 19.78 2.19
N GLY A 61 4.34 20.63 2.12
CA GLY A 61 2.95 20.19 2.01
C GLY A 61 2.60 19.19 3.13
N ALA A 62 2.10 18.02 2.76
CA ALA A 62 1.70 16.97 3.69
C ALA A 62 2.71 15.81 3.78
N ASN A 63 3.99 15.99 3.45
CA ASN A 63 4.96 14.89 3.40
C ASN A 63 5.55 14.49 4.77
N HIS A 64 5.00 14.97 5.88
CA HIS A 64 5.52 14.82 7.23
C HIS A 64 4.42 14.58 8.26
N ASN A 65 4.78 14.00 9.40
CA ASN A 65 3.91 13.84 10.56
C ASN A 65 4.71 13.84 11.88
N THR A 66 3.99 14.02 12.98
CA THR A 66 4.57 13.91 14.32
C THR A 66 4.70 12.43 14.67
N GLU A 67 5.87 12.03 15.14
CA GLU A 67 6.16 10.66 15.57
C GLU A 67 6.61 10.62 17.02
N HIS A 68 6.29 9.52 17.70
CA HIS A 68 6.77 9.22 19.05
C HIS A 68 8.04 8.37 19.00
N ILE A 69 9.15 8.87 19.54
CA ILE A 69 10.46 8.21 19.43
C ILE A 69 10.45 6.88 20.19
N HIS A 70 9.96 6.87 21.43
CA HIS A 70 9.53 5.69 22.16
C HIS A 70 8.10 5.38 21.71
N PRO A 71 7.86 4.27 20.99
CA PRO A 71 6.53 3.94 20.50
C PRO A 71 5.55 3.74 21.64
N ARG A 72 4.36 4.32 21.49
CA ARG A 72 3.34 4.33 22.54
C ARG A 72 2.76 2.95 22.85
N GLY A 73 2.77 2.07 21.84
CA GLY A 73 2.38 0.66 21.98
C GLY A 73 3.23 -0.13 22.97
N ILE A 74 4.43 0.37 23.30
CA ILE A 74 5.37 -0.25 24.24
C ILE A 74 5.75 0.70 25.38
N GLY A 75 4.85 1.63 25.75
CA GLY A 75 5.03 2.48 26.93
C GLY A 75 5.51 3.91 26.70
N GLY A 76 5.64 4.33 25.44
CA GLY A 76 5.98 5.72 25.12
C GLY A 76 4.92 6.73 25.54
N GLU A 77 5.33 7.78 26.24
CA GLU A 77 4.45 8.85 26.72
C GLU A 77 4.16 9.89 25.63
N ASN A 78 3.04 10.61 25.77
CA ASN A 78 2.66 11.69 24.84
C ASN A 78 3.28 13.04 25.24
N THR A 79 4.59 13.09 25.45
CA THR A 79 5.32 14.30 25.89
C THR A 79 6.10 14.96 24.75
N GLN A 80 6.46 16.23 24.88
CA GLN A 80 7.30 16.91 23.87
C GLN A 80 8.69 16.28 23.75
N ALA A 81 9.23 15.73 24.85
CA ALA A 81 10.49 15.01 24.84
C ALA A 81 10.45 13.72 24.03
N ASN A 82 9.27 13.10 23.89
CA ASN A 82 9.09 11.91 23.09
C ASN A 82 8.60 12.20 21.66
N LYS A 83 8.42 13.47 21.27
CA LYS A 83 7.89 13.84 19.95
C LYS A 83 8.97 14.41 19.04
N ILE A 84 8.92 14.00 17.79
CA ILE A 84 9.69 14.57 16.68
C ILE A 84 8.81 14.81 15.47
N GLN A 85 9.25 15.68 14.57
CA GLN A 85 8.70 15.77 13.23
C GLN A 85 9.55 14.95 12.27
N ILE A 86 8.96 14.04 11.50
CA ILE A 86 9.66 13.25 10.49
C ILE A 86 8.86 13.15 9.20
N CYS A 87 9.49 12.72 8.11
CA CYS A 87 8.76 12.48 6.86
C CYS A 87 7.90 11.21 6.98
N ILE A 88 6.78 11.19 6.26
CA ILE A 88 5.83 10.07 6.28
C ILE A 88 6.51 8.76 5.90
N THR A 89 7.43 8.78 4.93
CA THR A 89 8.12 7.56 4.49
C THR A 89 8.99 6.98 5.60
N CYS A 90 9.77 7.80 6.32
CA CYS A 90 10.56 7.32 7.46
C CYS A 90 9.67 6.85 8.62
N ASN A 91 8.56 7.53 8.87
CA ASN A 91 7.60 7.09 9.88
C ASN A 91 7.04 5.70 9.54
N ASN A 92 6.52 5.54 8.32
CA ASN A 92 6.00 4.27 7.84
C ASN A 92 7.04 3.16 7.94
N SER A 93 8.29 3.39 7.52
CA SER A 93 9.36 2.40 7.62
C SER A 93 9.69 2.02 9.08
N ARG A 94 9.68 2.96 10.04
CA ARG A 94 9.85 2.65 11.47
C ARG A 94 8.70 1.80 12.00
N ASN A 95 7.47 2.11 11.61
CA ASN A 95 6.29 1.31 11.97
C ASN A 95 6.37 -0.11 11.40
N GLN A 96 6.90 -0.27 10.18
CA GLN A 96 7.11 -1.59 9.59
C GLN A 96 8.18 -2.38 10.35
N VAL A 97 9.31 -1.76 10.72
CA VAL A 97 10.33 -2.41 11.57
C VAL A 97 9.71 -2.94 12.86
N MET A 98 8.92 -2.11 13.57
CA MET A 98 8.23 -2.53 14.79
C MET A 98 7.26 -3.70 14.53
N GLN A 99 6.45 -3.64 13.47
CA GLN A 99 5.46 -4.69 13.18
C GLN A 99 6.09 -6.00 12.73
N SER A 100 7.17 -5.95 11.97
CA SER A 100 7.91 -7.14 11.53
C SER A 100 8.59 -7.86 12.71
N LEU A 101 9.01 -7.12 13.74
CA LEU A 101 9.72 -7.68 14.89
C LEU A 101 8.78 -8.08 16.05
N LEU A 102 7.72 -7.30 16.29
CA LEU A 102 6.83 -7.50 17.44
C LEU A 102 5.43 -8.00 17.05
N GLY A 103 5.12 -8.11 15.76
CA GLY A 103 3.79 -8.46 15.27
C GLY A 103 2.79 -7.29 15.35
N ARG A 104 1.51 -7.61 15.58
CA ARG A 104 0.47 -6.59 15.80
C ARG A 104 0.22 -6.34 17.29
N PRO A 105 -0.12 -5.10 17.68
CA PRO A 105 -0.55 -4.83 19.04
C PRO A 105 -1.83 -5.62 19.40
N PRO A 106 -2.09 -5.87 20.69
CA PRO A 106 -1.32 -5.36 21.83
C PRO A 106 -0.06 -6.21 22.12
N PHE A 107 1.08 -5.55 22.27
CA PHE A 107 2.39 -6.21 22.37
C PHE A 107 2.63 -6.93 23.70
N HIS A 108 1.84 -6.64 24.74
CA HIS A 108 1.91 -7.36 26.02
C HIS A 108 1.54 -8.85 25.90
N LYS A 109 0.94 -9.29 24.80
CA LYS A 109 0.56 -10.69 24.58
C LYS A 109 1.73 -11.63 24.33
N ALA A 110 2.87 -11.10 23.86
CA ALA A 110 4.09 -11.85 23.62
C ALA A 110 5.18 -11.55 24.66
N TYR A 111 4.81 -10.85 25.74
CA TYR A 111 5.68 -10.54 26.86
C TYR A 111 5.46 -11.59 27.98
N PRO A 112 6.52 -12.11 28.62
CA PRO A 112 7.91 -11.64 28.57
C PRO A 112 8.79 -12.23 27.47
N GLU A 113 8.29 -13.18 26.67
CA GLU A 113 9.09 -13.97 25.73
C GLU A 113 9.82 -13.12 24.69
N ASN A 114 9.22 -12.02 24.24
CA ASN A 114 9.79 -11.10 23.26
C ASN A 114 10.58 -9.93 23.87
N TRP A 115 10.81 -9.90 25.18
CA TRP A 115 11.37 -8.73 25.87
C TRP A 115 12.71 -8.26 25.31
N VAL A 116 13.61 -9.20 24.95
CA VAL A 116 14.91 -8.87 24.35
C VAL A 116 14.73 -8.06 23.05
N VAL A 117 13.75 -8.42 22.23
CA VAL A 117 13.44 -7.73 20.97
C VAL A 117 12.85 -6.35 21.23
N VAL A 118 11.91 -6.24 22.20
CA VAL A 118 11.33 -4.94 22.61
C VAL A 118 12.42 -3.99 23.09
N ARG A 119 13.33 -4.47 23.95
CA ARG A 119 14.43 -3.69 24.50
C ARG A 119 15.35 -3.16 23.39
N LYS A 120 15.80 -4.04 22.49
CA LYS A 120 16.62 -3.65 21.34
C LYS A 120 15.89 -2.69 20.39
N LEU A 121 14.60 -2.92 20.12
CA LEU A 121 13.78 -2.01 19.31
C LEU A 121 13.77 -0.61 19.92
N LEU A 122 13.55 -0.51 21.23
CA LEU A 122 13.50 0.76 21.93
C LEU A 122 14.83 1.51 21.85
N ILE A 123 15.95 0.81 22.07
CA ILE A 123 17.29 1.37 21.95
C ILE A 123 17.55 1.87 20.53
N TRP A 124 17.24 1.06 19.50
CA TRP A 124 17.36 1.49 18.11
C TRP A 124 16.48 2.72 17.81
N SER A 125 15.25 2.71 18.31
CA SER A 125 14.26 3.77 18.09
C SER A 125 14.72 5.11 18.67
N LEU A 126 15.30 5.11 19.88
CA LEU A 126 15.84 6.29 20.56
C LEU A 126 17.18 6.74 19.96
N SER A 127 18.13 5.82 19.86
CA SER A 127 19.49 6.11 19.40
C SER A 127 19.57 6.57 17.94
N SER A 128 18.66 6.09 17.07
CA SER A 128 18.56 6.58 15.68
C SER A 128 18.25 8.06 15.56
N ILE A 129 17.69 8.69 16.61
CA ILE A 129 17.33 10.11 16.66
C ILE A 129 18.36 10.92 17.45
N ASP A 130 18.84 10.39 18.57
CA ASP A 130 19.75 11.11 19.48
C ASP A 130 21.20 11.07 19.03
N ILE A 131 21.64 9.98 18.39
CA ILE A 131 23.05 9.71 18.11
C ILE A 131 23.28 9.40 16.62
N GLY A 132 22.32 8.70 15.99
CA GLY A 132 22.34 8.38 14.57
C GLY A 132 23.14 7.13 14.23
N ASN A 133 23.80 7.16 13.06
CA ASN A 133 24.39 5.97 12.42
C ASN A 133 25.43 5.23 13.26
N SER A 134 26.18 5.92 14.13
CA SER A 134 27.18 5.28 14.99
C SER A 134 26.53 4.37 16.03
N ALA A 135 25.44 4.79 16.66
CA ALA A 135 24.74 4.00 17.68
C ALA A 135 23.93 2.85 17.07
N VAL A 136 23.19 3.10 15.98
CA VAL A 136 22.40 2.05 15.31
C VAL A 136 23.28 0.96 14.66
N SER A 137 24.58 1.21 14.49
CA SER A 137 25.52 0.19 14.03
C SER A 137 25.72 -0.96 15.03
N GLN A 138 25.34 -0.75 16.30
CA GLN A 138 25.28 -1.80 17.32
C GLN A 138 24.05 -2.71 17.17
N LEU A 139 23.07 -2.29 16.37
CA LEU A 139 21.81 -3.00 16.10
C LEU A 139 21.59 -3.13 14.58
N PRO A 140 22.54 -3.76 13.85
CA PRO A 140 22.50 -3.81 12.40
C PRO A 140 21.23 -4.49 11.88
N GLU A 141 20.68 -5.47 12.59
CA GLU A 141 19.46 -6.17 12.19
C GLU A 141 18.23 -5.26 12.13
N PHE A 142 18.15 -4.24 13.01
CA PHE A 142 17.07 -3.25 13.02
C PHE A 142 17.28 -2.20 11.93
N GLN A 143 18.53 -1.76 11.78
CA GLN A 143 18.89 -0.74 10.80
C GLN A 143 18.77 -1.26 9.36
N ASP A 144 19.18 -2.49 9.10
CA ASP A 144 19.06 -3.13 7.79
C ASP A 144 17.58 -3.28 7.41
N LEU A 145 16.73 -3.73 8.34
CA LEU A 145 15.29 -3.84 8.12
C LEU A 145 14.64 -2.47 7.86
N PHE A 146 15.09 -1.42 8.55
CA PHE A 146 14.65 -0.06 8.28
C PHE A 146 15.02 0.39 6.86
N LEU A 147 16.28 0.19 6.45
CA LEU A 147 16.75 0.53 5.10
C LEU A 147 16.04 -0.29 4.03
N GLU A 148 15.70 -1.54 4.31
CA GLU A 148 14.91 -2.36 3.42
C GLU A 148 13.49 -1.80 3.24
N CYS A 149 12.82 -1.51 4.35
CA CYS A 149 11.49 -0.90 4.34
C CYS A 149 11.48 0.53 3.75
N ARG A 150 12.62 1.23 3.79
CA ARG A 150 12.71 2.65 3.40
C ARG A 150 13.20 2.87 1.98
N THR A 151 14.16 2.08 1.54
CA THR A 151 14.96 2.30 0.34
C THR A 151 15.25 1.00 -0.42
N GLY A 152 14.61 -0.12 -0.06
CA GLY A 152 14.90 -1.43 -0.65
C GLY A 152 16.32 -1.93 -0.34
N GLY A 153 16.88 -1.52 0.80
CA GLY A 153 18.20 -1.92 1.26
C GLY A 153 19.33 -1.01 0.78
N VAL A 154 19.01 0.01 -0.02
CA VAL A 154 20.01 1.00 -0.46
C VAL A 154 20.33 1.98 0.68
N PRO A 155 21.61 2.33 0.92
CA PRO A 155 21.98 3.33 1.91
C PRO A 155 21.30 4.69 1.64
N MET A 156 20.93 5.40 2.70
CA MET A 156 20.43 6.78 2.54
C MET A 156 21.58 7.71 2.12
N HIS A 157 21.38 8.44 1.02
CA HIS A 157 22.38 9.35 0.46
C HIS A 157 22.31 10.77 0.99
N THR A 158 21.23 11.10 1.71
CA THR A 158 20.96 12.45 2.21
C THR A 158 21.12 12.50 3.72
N VAL A 159 21.96 13.43 4.18
CA VAL A 159 22.15 13.77 5.58
C VAL A 159 21.34 15.04 5.86
N PRO A 160 20.61 15.13 6.98
CA PRO A 160 20.02 16.40 7.37
C PRO A 160 21.11 17.46 7.61
N THR A 161 20.80 18.70 7.28
CA THR A 161 21.59 19.88 7.64
C THR A 161 20.76 20.93 8.36
N THR A 162 19.44 20.86 8.21
CA THR A 162 18.45 21.79 8.78
C THR A 162 17.35 21.04 9.53
N ALA A 163 17.69 19.92 10.19
CA ALA A 163 16.74 19.20 11.01
C ALA A 163 16.70 19.74 12.45
N PHE A 164 15.50 19.71 13.02
CA PHE A 164 15.27 19.96 14.43
C PHE A 164 15.18 18.62 15.17
N HIS A 165 15.65 18.62 16.42
CA HIS A 165 15.65 17.43 17.27
C HIS A 165 14.27 17.23 17.95
N ARG A 166 14.26 16.57 19.11
CA ARG A 166 13.06 16.39 19.96
C ARG A 166 12.35 17.73 20.17
N SER A 167 11.03 17.73 20.14
CA SER A 167 10.25 18.96 20.29
C SER A 167 10.51 19.71 21.60
N SER A 168 10.99 19.02 22.64
CA SER A 168 11.38 19.65 23.90
C SER A 168 12.70 20.44 23.84
N THR A 169 13.54 20.26 22.82
CA THR A 169 14.87 20.88 22.76
C THR A 169 14.92 22.16 21.94
N TRP A 170 13.80 22.60 21.39
CA TRP A 170 13.72 23.81 20.58
C TRP A 170 12.38 24.54 20.73
N LYS A 171 12.41 25.84 20.47
CA LYS A 171 11.27 26.76 20.38
C LYS A 171 11.26 27.44 19.01
N ILE A 172 10.14 28.09 18.69
CA ILE A 172 10.00 28.88 17.47
C ILE A 172 11.04 29.99 17.48
N GLY A 173 11.76 30.14 16.36
CA GLY A 173 12.87 31.08 16.20
C GLY A 173 14.26 30.50 16.49
N ASP A 174 14.35 29.28 17.02
CA ASP A 174 15.65 28.60 17.17
C ASP A 174 16.21 28.13 15.83
N GLU A 175 17.53 28.04 15.75
CA GLU A 175 18.23 27.40 14.63
C GLU A 175 18.11 25.87 14.69
N PRO A 176 18.28 25.15 13.55
CA PRO A 176 18.26 23.69 13.51
C PRO A 176 19.28 23.05 14.46
N ASN A 177 18.78 22.27 15.43
CA ASN A 177 19.58 21.75 16.54
C ASN A 177 19.72 20.22 16.58
N SER A 178 19.43 19.51 15.48
CA SER A 178 19.61 18.06 15.45
C SER A 178 21.10 17.70 15.59
N PRO A 179 21.46 16.76 16.48
CA PRO A 179 22.84 16.25 16.56
C PRO A 179 23.25 15.53 15.25
N LEU A 180 22.28 15.21 14.39
CA LEU A 180 22.50 14.54 13.11
C LEU A 180 22.82 15.52 11.97
N ASN A 181 22.69 16.82 12.21
CA ASN A 181 22.97 17.83 11.19
C ASN A 181 24.45 17.78 10.78
N GLY A 182 24.72 17.61 9.49
CA GLY A 182 26.08 17.65 8.93
C GLY A 182 26.96 16.42 9.18
N ILE A 183 26.44 15.36 9.81
CA ILE A 183 27.18 14.09 9.95
C ILE A 183 27.35 13.45 8.56
N LYS A 184 28.56 13.46 8.00
CA LYS A 184 28.84 12.85 6.69
C LYS A 184 28.28 11.42 6.64
N ALA A 185 27.43 11.13 5.65
CA ALA A 185 27.02 9.76 5.37
C ALA A 185 28.29 8.98 5.03
N SER A 186 28.64 7.97 5.84
CA SER A 186 29.67 7.02 5.48
C SER A 186 29.07 6.05 4.46
N PRO A 187 29.47 6.09 3.18
CA PRO A 187 29.02 5.09 2.23
C PRO A 187 29.65 3.75 2.64
N LYS A 188 28.94 2.95 3.44
CA LYS A 188 29.30 1.53 3.55
C LYS A 188 29.10 0.96 2.15
N LYS A 189 30.18 0.50 1.52
CA LYS A 189 30.10 -0.43 0.38
C LYS A 189 29.39 -1.67 0.90
N VAL A 190 28.07 -1.73 0.72
CA VAL A 190 27.33 -2.97 0.92
C VAL A 190 27.72 -3.83 -0.27
N THR A 191 28.70 -4.72 -0.07
CA THR A 191 28.86 -5.86 -0.96
C THR A 191 27.54 -6.65 -0.85
N PRO A 192 26.87 -6.97 -1.98
CA PRO A 192 25.65 -7.75 -1.94
C PRO A 192 25.97 -9.08 -1.25
N LYS A 193 25.50 -9.25 0.00
CA LYS A 193 25.70 -10.49 0.75
C LYS A 193 25.00 -11.61 -0.02
N LYS A 194 25.78 -12.57 -0.51
CA LYS A 194 25.29 -13.77 -1.22
C LYS A 194 24.47 -14.73 -0.34
N ASN A 195 24.45 -14.53 0.99
CA ASN A 195 23.68 -15.37 1.91
C ASN A 195 22.29 -14.75 2.17
N ARG A 196 21.42 -14.89 1.18
CA ARG A 196 19.99 -14.52 1.18
C ARG A 196 19.10 -15.61 1.82
N GLY A 197 19.47 -16.15 2.99
CA GLY A 197 18.84 -17.38 3.51
C GLY A 197 17.73 -17.21 4.56
N PHE A 198 17.68 -16.10 5.30
CA PHE A 198 16.77 -15.97 6.44
C PHE A 198 15.90 -14.71 6.39
N PHE A 199 16.46 -13.57 5.97
CA PHE A 199 15.72 -12.31 5.86
C PHE A 199 14.92 -12.20 4.57
N VAL A 200 15.43 -12.76 3.46
CA VAL A 200 14.67 -12.91 2.21
C VAL A 200 13.43 -13.77 2.47
N THR A 201 13.50 -14.82 3.28
CA THR A 201 12.34 -15.63 3.68
C THR A 201 11.34 -14.90 4.58
N ILE A 202 11.75 -13.83 5.28
CA ILE A 202 10.85 -13.00 6.10
C ILE A 202 10.20 -11.93 5.22
N LEU A 203 10.95 -11.32 4.30
CA LEU A 203 10.44 -10.31 3.38
C LEU A 203 9.66 -10.90 2.22
N ASP A 204 10.07 -12.01 1.63
CA ASP A 204 9.33 -12.77 0.61
C ASP A 204 8.01 -13.31 1.18
N LYS A 205 7.97 -13.63 2.47
CA LYS A 205 6.76 -14.04 3.20
C LYS A 205 5.91 -12.86 3.69
N LEU A 206 6.46 -11.64 3.70
CA LEU A 206 5.76 -10.37 3.98
C LEU A 206 5.30 -9.65 2.69
N PHE A 207 5.94 -9.93 1.55
CA PHE A 207 5.72 -9.32 0.22
C PHE A 207 5.19 -10.31 -0.85
N GLY A 208 5.08 -11.60 -0.54
CA GLY A 208 4.44 -12.62 -1.39
C GLY A 208 5.27 -13.05 -2.61
N PHE A 209 6.59 -13.22 -2.46
CA PHE A 209 7.45 -13.78 -3.50
C PHE A 209 7.73 -15.26 -3.20
N ASP A 210 7.27 -16.16 -4.05
CA ASP A 210 7.79 -17.54 -4.09
C ASP A 210 8.97 -17.58 -5.07
N PRO A 211 10.17 -18.08 -4.67
CA PRO A 211 11.27 -18.25 -5.60
C PRO A 211 11.12 -19.60 -6.31
N GLU A 212 10.55 -19.60 -7.52
CA GLU A 212 10.84 -20.62 -8.52
C GLU A 212 11.75 -20.09 -9.65
N GLU A 213 12.30 -21.03 -10.41
CA GLU A 213 13.69 -21.16 -10.83
C GLU A 213 14.29 -20.14 -11.83
N LYS A 214 15.61 -20.05 -11.77
CA LYS A 214 16.51 -19.25 -12.62
C LYS A 214 16.36 -19.58 -14.11
N VAL A 215 16.11 -18.58 -14.95
CA VAL A 215 16.59 -18.56 -16.35
C VAL A 215 16.98 -17.14 -16.80
N GLY A 216 18.23 -17.00 -17.26
CA GLY A 216 18.71 -16.11 -18.33
C GLY A 216 18.33 -14.61 -18.36
N SER A 217 19.31 -13.75 -18.07
CA SER A 217 19.34 -12.37 -18.62
C SER A 217 19.58 -12.42 -20.14
N PRO A 218 19.12 -11.42 -20.94
CA PRO A 218 20.02 -10.28 -21.18
C PRO A 218 19.37 -8.90 -21.49
N ASN A 219 20.20 -7.89 -21.20
CA ASN A 219 20.42 -6.62 -21.91
C ASN A 219 19.48 -5.40 -21.79
N LYS A 220 20.07 -4.41 -21.09
CA LYS A 220 19.81 -2.97 -21.09
C LYS A 220 19.79 -2.35 -22.49
N LYS A 221 18.86 -1.42 -22.73
CA LYS A 221 19.14 -0.16 -23.45
C LYS A 221 18.53 1.04 -22.74
N LYS A 222 19.37 2.07 -22.55
CA LYS A 222 19.07 3.41 -22.02
C LYS A 222 18.57 4.30 -23.16
N ILE A 223 17.48 5.04 -22.96
CA ILE A 223 17.13 6.26 -23.71
C ILE A 223 16.44 7.20 -22.69
N ALA A 224 17.15 8.16 -22.10
CA ALA A 224 17.27 9.56 -22.52
C ALA A 224 15.95 10.36 -22.49
N SER A 225 15.80 11.20 -21.46
CA SER A 225 14.75 12.22 -21.34
C SER A 225 15.18 13.54 -21.98
N PRO A 226 14.22 14.37 -22.44
CA PRO A 226 14.42 15.82 -22.40
C PRO A 226 13.24 16.59 -21.77
N LYS A 227 13.63 17.37 -20.75
CA LYS A 227 13.31 18.80 -20.48
C LYS A 227 11.85 19.31 -20.47
N LYS A 228 11.49 19.75 -19.26
CA LYS A 228 10.61 20.86 -18.85
C LYS A 228 10.41 22.01 -19.85
N LYS A 229 9.19 22.55 -19.86
CA LYS A 229 8.93 24.00 -20.00
C LYS A 229 7.99 24.49 -18.89
N ASN A 230 8.41 25.60 -18.27
CA ASN A 230 7.69 26.39 -17.26
C ASN A 230 6.65 27.29 -17.94
N ILE A 231 5.47 27.47 -17.34
CA ILE A 231 4.67 28.70 -17.47
C ILE A 231 4.13 29.07 -16.09
N THR A 232 4.24 30.36 -15.77
CA THR A 232 4.07 31.01 -14.48
C THR A 232 2.67 31.65 -14.38
N GLN A 233 1.98 31.41 -13.24
CA GLN A 233 1.00 32.21 -12.46
C GLN A 233 0.14 33.33 -13.11
N PRO A 234 -1.11 33.54 -12.63
CA PRO A 234 -1.31 34.45 -11.49
C PRO A 234 -2.36 34.03 -10.45
N LYS A 235 -2.12 34.58 -9.25
CA LYS A 235 -2.92 34.56 -8.01
C LYS A 235 -4.31 35.17 -8.17
N GLN A 236 -5.32 34.57 -7.52
CA GLN A 236 -6.39 35.33 -6.86
C GLN A 236 -6.81 34.64 -5.54
N LYS A 237 -6.73 35.40 -4.43
CA LYS A 237 -7.47 35.21 -3.17
C LYS A 237 -8.83 35.90 -3.37
N PRO A 238 -9.96 35.46 -2.75
CA PRO A 238 -10.17 35.81 -1.34
C PRO A 238 -11.10 34.91 -0.48
N LYS A 239 -10.85 35.02 0.83
CA LYS A 239 -11.79 35.13 1.97
C LYS A 239 -12.49 33.89 2.55
N ALA A 240 -12.43 33.88 3.88
CA ALA A 240 -12.99 32.95 4.84
C ALA A 240 -14.52 32.92 4.86
N LYS A 241 -15.09 31.76 5.21
CA LYS A 241 -16.15 31.63 6.23
C LYS A 241 -16.48 30.16 6.54
N LYS A 242 -16.78 29.97 7.84
CA LYS A 242 -17.70 29.02 8.47
C LYS A 242 -17.32 27.54 8.61
N ILE A 243 -17.31 27.15 9.88
CA ILE A 243 -17.66 25.84 10.43
C ILE A 243 -18.83 25.25 9.63
N VAL A 244 -18.62 24.09 9.01
CA VAL A 244 -19.69 23.30 8.38
C VAL A 244 -19.63 21.91 8.99
N GLU A 245 -20.70 21.64 9.71
CA GLU A 245 -21.24 20.34 10.09
C GLU A 245 -20.97 19.26 9.03
N GLU A 246 -20.51 18.10 9.46
CA GLU A 246 -20.23 16.93 8.65
C GLU A 246 -21.55 16.40 8.03
N LYS A 247 -22.00 17.04 6.95
CA LYS A 247 -23.05 16.48 6.09
C LYS A 247 -22.43 15.32 5.31
N ALA A 248 -22.99 14.13 5.55
CA ALA A 248 -22.76 12.95 4.74
C ALA A 248 -22.98 13.31 3.26
N VAL A 249 -21.89 13.27 2.49
CA VAL A 249 -21.94 13.37 1.03
C VAL A 249 -22.25 11.96 0.52
N GLU A 250 -23.49 11.75 0.07
CA GLU A 250 -23.82 10.64 -0.81
C GLU A 250 -23.12 10.86 -2.16
N ILE A 251 -21.95 10.24 -2.31
CA ILE A 251 -21.39 9.94 -3.63
C ILE A 251 -21.02 8.46 -3.61
N GLY A 252 -21.99 7.61 -3.94
CA GLY A 252 -21.77 6.22 -4.33
C GLY A 252 -21.39 6.17 -5.81
N GLN A 253 -20.18 6.62 -6.15
CA GLN A 253 -19.70 6.65 -7.54
C GLN A 253 -19.24 5.26 -8.02
N TYR A 254 -18.89 4.37 -7.08
CA TYR A 254 -18.38 3.04 -7.40
C TYR A 254 -19.02 1.98 -6.50
N ASP A 255 -19.37 0.82 -7.06
CA ASP A 255 -19.81 -0.33 -6.26
C ASP A 255 -18.61 -1.00 -5.58
N PHE A 256 -18.68 -1.13 -4.25
CA PHE A 256 -17.60 -1.71 -3.46
C PHE A 256 -17.32 -3.17 -3.85
N LEU A 257 -18.35 -4.00 -3.98
CA LEU A 257 -18.20 -5.44 -4.24
C LEU A 257 -17.57 -5.68 -5.61
N GLU A 258 -18.06 -4.97 -6.62
CA GLU A 258 -17.55 -5.02 -7.98
C GLU A 258 -16.05 -4.69 -8.03
N ARG A 259 -15.65 -3.57 -7.41
CA ARG A 259 -14.26 -3.12 -7.40
C ARG A 259 -13.36 -4.06 -6.61
N MET A 260 -13.86 -4.60 -5.49
CA MET A 260 -13.10 -5.59 -4.73
C MET A 260 -12.85 -6.87 -5.53
N ARG A 261 -13.86 -7.37 -6.27
CA ARG A 261 -13.68 -8.53 -7.16
C ARG A 261 -12.66 -8.24 -8.25
N TYR A 262 -12.69 -7.04 -8.85
CA TYR A 262 -11.70 -6.61 -9.85
C TYR A 262 -10.27 -6.62 -9.29
N PHE A 263 -10.06 -6.07 -8.08
CA PHE A 263 -8.72 -6.03 -7.50
C PHE A 263 -8.18 -7.41 -7.13
N LEU A 264 -9.05 -8.27 -6.56
CA LEU A 264 -8.70 -9.61 -6.08
C LEU A 264 -8.39 -10.56 -7.25
N GLY A 265 -9.19 -10.56 -8.32
CA GLY A 265 -9.03 -11.54 -9.40
C GLY A 265 -9.22 -12.98 -8.91
N GLU A 266 -8.59 -13.94 -9.59
CA GLU A 266 -8.69 -15.37 -9.26
C GLU A 266 -7.57 -15.86 -8.31
N GLU A 267 -6.51 -15.06 -8.18
CA GLU A 267 -5.33 -15.40 -7.38
C GLU A 267 -5.49 -14.96 -5.92
N GLU A 268 -4.88 -15.74 -5.03
CA GLU A 268 -4.72 -15.31 -3.64
C GLU A 268 -3.76 -14.12 -3.59
N MET A 269 -4.08 -13.11 -2.76
CA MET A 269 -3.17 -12.00 -2.55
C MET A 269 -3.19 -11.49 -1.13
N SER A 270 -2.09 -10.87 -0.72
CA SER A 270 -2.02 -10.18 0.56
C SER A 270 -2.89 -8.92 0.56
N MET A 271 -3.40 -8.57 1.73
CA MET A 271 -4.14 -7.32 1.93
C MET A 271 -3.31 -6.06 1.61
N VAL A 272 -1.98 -6.16 1.71
CA VAL A 272 -1.06 -5.08 1.34
C VAL A 272 -1.06 -4.91 -0.18
N LYS A 273 -0.91 -6.02 -0.94
CA LYS A 273 -0.97 -6.02 -2.42
C LYS A 273 -2.32 -5.51 -2.92
N LEU A 274 -3.40 -5.92 -2.27
CA LEU A 274 -4.74 -5.40 -2.53
C LEU A 274 -4.84 -3.88 -2.32
N GLY A 275 -4.29 -3.37 -1.21
CA GLY A 275 -4.23 -1.94 -0.93
C GLY A 275 -3.41 -1.15 -1.95
N SER A 276 -2.29 -1.70 -2.43
CA SER A 276 -1.48 -1.10 -3.49
C SER A 276 -2.22 -1.07 -4.83
N LYS A 277 -2.84 -2.18 -5.25
CA LYS A 277 -3.67 -2.23 -6.48
C LYS A 277 -4.79 -1.20 -6.47
N MET A 278 -5.50 -1.11 -5.35
CA MET A 278 -6.55 -0.11 -5.15
C MET A 278 -6.00 1.30 -5.28
N ARG A 279 -4.84 1.60 -4.68
CA ARG A 279 -4.20 2.92 -4.75
C ARG A 279 -3.75 3.27 -6.18
N GLU A 280 -3.08 2.36 -6.86
CA GLU A 280 -2.66 2.54 -8.26
C GLU A 280 -3.87 2.80 -9.17
N TRP A 281 -4.97 2.09 -8.93
CA TRP A 281 -6.21 2.33 -9.64
C TRP A 281 -6.79 3.73 -9.34
N GLN A 282 -6.85 4.16 -8.07
CA GLN A 282 -7.30 5.52 -7.72
C GLN A 282 -6.42 6.61 -8.37
N GLU A 283 -5.12 6.37 -8.51
CA GLU A 283 -4.18 7.27 -9.20
C GLU A 283 -4.46 7.34 -10.71
N LYS A 284 -4.69 6.19 -11.35
CA LYS A 284 -5.07 6.13 -12.77
C LYS A 284 -6.41 6.82 -13.06
N GLU A 285 -7.36 6.71 -12.14
CA GLU A 285 -8.66 7.39 -12.21
C GLU A 285 -8.58 8.89 -11.89
N GLY A 286 -7.38 9.43 -11.64
CA GLY A 286 -7.16 10.86 -11.40
C GLY A 286 -7.74 11.36 -10.08
N TRP A 287 -7.83 10.49 -9.06
CA TRP A 287 -8.37 10.91 -7.76
C TRP A 287 -7.42 11.92 -7.10
N LYS A 288 -7.97 12.92 -6.41
CA LYS A 288 -7.17 13.89 -5.65
C LYS A 288 -6.68 13.33 -4.31
N GLU A 289 -7.44 12.38 -3.74
CA GLU A 289 -7.16 11.72 -2.48
C GLU A 289 -7.15 10.21 -2.68
N PHE A 290 -6.15 9.54 -2.10
CA PHE A 290 -5.92 8.10 -2.29
C PHE A 290 -6.03 7.33 -0.98
N GLY A 291 -6.12 6.00 -1.12
CA GLY A 291 -6.13 5.06 -0.02
C GLY A 291 -7.53 4.68 0.45
N THR A 292 -7.55 3.79 1.44
CA THR A 292 -8.77 3.12 1.91
C THR A 292 -9.90 4.05 2.31
N LYS A 293 -9.59 5.16 3.00
CA LYS A 293 -10.63 6.09 3.46
C LYS A 293 -11.34 6.75 2.28
N ALA A 294 -10.56 7.25 1.31
CA ALA A 294 -11.09 7.85 0.09
C ALA A 294 -11.87 6.83 -0.74
N PHE A 295 -11.36 5.60 -0.86
CA PHE A 295 -12.03 4.52 -1.57
C PHE A 295 -13.39 4.19 -0.95
N LEU A 296 -13.44 3.96 0.36
CA LEU A 296 -14.69 3.66 1.06
C LEU A 296 -15.68 4.81 0.95
N ALA A 297 -15.23 6.06 1.12
CA ALA A 297 -16.08 7.24 0.96
C ALA A 297 -16.78 7.28 -0.40
N ARG A 298 -16.03 7.04 -1.48
CA ARG A 298 -16.57 7.03 -2.86
C ARG A 298 -17.41 5.81 -3.21
N CYS A 299 -17.34 4.77 -2.40
CA CYS A 299 -18.25 3.63 -2.48
C CYS A 299 -19.53 3.84 -1.64
N GLY A 300 -19.75 5.05 -1.08
CA GLY A 300 -20.85 5.31 -0.16
C GLY A 300 -20.71 4.61 1.20
N LEU A 301 -19.48 4.22 1.58
CA LEU A 301 -19.20 3.49 2.81
C LEU A 301 -18.47 4.36 3.84
N LYS A 302 -18.67 4.03 5.12
CA LYS A 302 -18.06 4.78 6.23
C LYS A 302 -16.51 4.74 6.13
N PRO A 303 -15.82 5.88 5.93
CA PRO A 303 -14.36 5.90 5.72
C PRO A 303 -13.57 5.32 6.90
N SER A 304 -14.12 5.43 8.11
CA SER A 304 -13.51 4.91 9.33
C SER A 304 -13.68 3.40 9.53
N ALA A 305 -14.45 2.70 8.70
CA ALA A 305 -14.70 1.26 8.86
C ALA A 305 -13.44 0.43 8.61
N GLY A 306 -12.55 0.89 7.72
CA GLY A 306 -11.34 0.17 7.32
C GLY A 306 -11.63 -0.96 6.31
N LEU A 307 -10.68 -1.22 5.43
CA LEU A 307 -10.87 -2.09 4.27
C LEU A 307 -11.19 -3.53 4.67
N MET A 308 -10.36 -4.12 5.54
CA MET A 308 -10.52 -5.50 6.01
C MET A 308 -11.89 -5.75 6.66
N LYS A 309 -12.33 -4.84 7.53
CA LYS A 309 -13.63 -4.97 8.19
C LYS A 309 -14.77 -4.92 7.17
N THR A 310 -14.68 -4.00 6.22
CA THR A 310 -15.69 -3.82 5.17
C THR A 310 -15.77 -5.05 4.27
N ILE A 311 -14.62 -5.59 3.85
CA ILE A 311 -14.52 -6.82 3.08
C ILE A 311 -15.16 -7.99 3.84
N LYS A 312 -14.80 -8.20 5.11
CA LYS A 312 -15.40 -9.24 5.95
C LYS A 312 -16.91 -9.10 6.09
N GLN A 313 -17.42 -7.88 6.16
CA GLN A 313 -18.86 -7.63 6.32
C GLN A 313 -19.65 -7.86 5.03
N LYS A 314 -19.06 -7.50 3.88
CA LYS A 314 -19.79 -7.48 2.60
C LYS A 314 -19.50 -8.68 1.69
N MET A 315 -18.38 -9.39 1.90
CA MET A 315 -17.92 -10.46 1.02
C MET A 315 -17.67 -11.79 1.75
N ALA A 316 -18.10 -11.95 3.00
CA ALA A 316 -17.81 -13.15 3.82
C ALA A 316 -18.07 -14.49 3.09
N ASP A 317 -19.11 -14.53 2.27
CA ASP A 317 -19.52 -15.75 1.57
C ASP A 317 -18.68 -16.00 0.31
N GLU A 318 -18.12 -14.95 -0.30
CA GLU A 318 -17.38 -15.01 -1.57
C GLU A 318 -15.88 -15.19 -1.41
N ILE A 319 -15.33 -14.88 -0.23
CA ILE A 319 -13.88 -14.87 -0.03
C ILE A 319 -13.48 -15.76 1.13
N GLU A 320 -12.30 -16.32 1.01
CA GLU A 320 -11.56 -16.92 2.09
C GLU A 320 -10.48 -15.93 2.53
N ILE A 321 -10.42 -15.67 3.84
CA ILE A 321 -9.36 -14.86 4.43
C ILE A 321 -8.52 -15.77 5.30
N THR A 322 -7.30 -16.02 4.84
CA THR A 322 -6.31 -16.86 5.51
C THR A 322 -5.24 -15.99 6.19
N GLY A 323 -4.45 -16.61 7.06
CA GLY A 323 -3.38 -15.93 7.79
C GLY A 323 -3.83 -15.13 9.02
N GLN A 324 -2.85 -14.54 9.69
CA GLN A 324 -3.05 -13.78 10.92
C GLN A 324 -2.50 -12.38 10.76
N SER A 325 -2.99 -11.46 11.57
CA SER A 325 -2.42 -10.12 11.71
C SER A 325 -0.87 -10.12 11.79
N PRO A 326 -0.09 -9.44 10.91
CA PRO A 326 -0.52 -8.54 9.85
C PRO A 326 -0.80 -9.09 8.46
N ASN A 327 -0.49 -10.35 8.25
CA ASN A 327 -0.37 -11.02 6.97
C ASN A 327 -1.67 -11.75 6.61
N TYR A 328 -2.74 -10.98 6.48
CA TYR A 328 -3.98 -11.53 5.92
C TYR A 328 -3.83 -11.70 4.42
N HIS A 329 -4.15 -12.89 3.95
CA HIS A 329 -4.32 -13.19 2.55
C HIS A 329 -5.80 -13.34 2.28
N ILE A 330 -6.18 -12.98 1.07
CA ILE A 330 -7.56 -12.98 0.62
C ILE A 330 -7.60 -13.63 -0.75
N LYS A 331 -8.54 -14.57 -0.88
CA LYS A 331 -8.79 -15.31 -2.11
C LYS A 331 -10.29 -15.40 -2.32
N VAL A 332 -10.75 -15.34 -3.56
CA VAL A 332 -12.15 -15.63 -3.89
C VAL A 332 -12.38 -17.13 -3.75
N LYS A 333 -13.39 -17.56 -3.00
CA LYS A 333 -13.76 -18.98 -2.88
C LYS A 333 -14.10 -19.49 -4.27
N LYS A 334 -13.48 -20.60 -4.68
CA LYS A 334 -13.95 -21.34 -5.85
C LYS A 334 -15.34 -21.89 -5.50
N ARG A 335 -16.38 -21.51 -6.26
CA ARG A 335 -17.68 -22.18 -6.15
C ARG A 335 -17.43 -23.68 -6.33
N PRO A 336 -18.03 -24.56 -5.50
CA PRO A 336 -17.94 -25.99 -5.70
C PRO A 336 -18.38 -26.28 -7.12
N GLN A 337 -17.49 -26.81 -7.96
CA GLN A 337 -17.95 -27.38 -9.20
C GLN A 337 -18.87 -28.55 -8.83
N PRO A 338 -20.07 -28.66 -9.43
CA PRO A 338 -20.88 -29.84 -9.24
C PRO A 338 -20.02 -31.06 -9.59
N LYS A 339 -19.97 -32.03 -8.67
CA LYS A 339 -19.25 -33.29 -8.86
C LYS A 339 -19.65 -33.86 -10.23
N PRO A 340 -18.72 -34.43 -11.01
CA PRO A 340 -19.07 -35.07 -12.27
C PRO A 340 -19.93 -36.30 -11.95
N GLU A 341 -21.25 -36.16 -12.04
CA GLU A 341 -22.13 -37.32 -12.07
C GLU A 341 -21.85 -38.10 -13.35
N LYS A 342 -21.72 -39.41 -13.16
CA LYS A 342 -21.51 -40.39 -14.22
C LYS A 342 -22.52 -40.14 -15.34
N LYS A 343 -22.01 -40.02 -16.57
CA LYS A 343 -22.81 -39.95 -17.80
C LYS A 343 -23.78 -41.14 -17.84
N VAL A 344 -25.04 -40.88 -17.52
CA VAL A 344 -26.16 -41.64 -18.07
C VAL A 344 -26.67 -40.84 -19.25
N LYS A 345 -26.61 -41.44 -20.45
CA LYS A 345 -27.24 -40.91 -21.65
C LYS A 345 -28.75 -40.94 -21.43
N GLU A 346 -29.36 -39.79 -21.18
CA GLU A 346 -30.77 -39.60 -21.45
C GLU A 346 -30.95 -38.45 -22.43
N LYS A 347 -31.57 -38.80 -23.57
CA LYS A 347 -32.15 -37.86 -24.52
C LYS A 347 -33.22 -37.07 -23.77
N SER A 348 -33.01 -35.78 -23.55
CA SER A 348 -34.09 -34.86 -23.25
C SER A 348 -34.36 -33.99 -24.47
N VAL A 349 -35.63 -34.02 -24.85
CA VAL A 349 -36.27 -33.35 -25.96
C VAL A 349 -36.10 -31.83 -25.80
N GLU A 350 -35.49 -31.18 -26.79
CA GLU A 350 -35.45 -29.73 -26.91
C GLU A 350 -36.88 -29.20 -27.13
N LYS A 351 -37.40 -28.45 -26.16
CA LYS A 351 -38.43 -27.45 -26.46
C LYS A 351 -37.71 -26.21 -27.02
N PRO A 352 -38.18 -25.64 -28.14
CA PRO A 352 -37.58 -24.44 -28.70
C PRO A 352 -37.95 -23.26 -27.81
N VAL A 353 -36.98 -22.79 -27.02
CA VAL A 353 -37.05 -21.43 -26.49
C VAL A 353 -36.49 -20.55 -27.60
N GLU A 354 -37.35 -19.72 -28.20
CA GLU A 354 -36.94 -18.64 -29.09
C GLU A 354 -35.86 -17.81 -28.39
N LYS A 355 -34.60 -18.07 -28.70
CA LYS A 355 -33.49 -17.26 -28.22
C LYS A 355 -33.34 -16.12 -29.21
N ALA A 356 -33.77 -14.93 -28.80
CA ALA A 356 -33.31 -13.70 -29.41
C ALA A 356 -31.78 -13.74 -29.42
N HIS A 357 -31.19 -13.91 -30.60
CA HIS A 357 -29.76 -13.80 -30.79
C HIS A 357 -29.40 -12.33 -30.79
N PHE A 358 -28.49 -11.95 -29.91
CA PHE A 358 -27.99 -10.57 -29.86
C PHE A 358 -26.90 -10.37 -30.91
N ASP A 359 -26.86 -9.18 -31.51
CA ASP A 359 -25.79 -8.83 -32.44
C ASP A 359 -24.48 -8.59 -31.69
N PHE A 360 -23.54 -9.53 -31.85
CA PHE A 360 -22.22 -9.45 -31.22
C PHE A 360 -21.50 -8.16 -31.56
N VAL A 361 -21.49 -7.79 -32.85
CA VAL A 361 -20.68 -6.69 -33.35
C VAL A 361 -21.25 -5.36 -32.86
N GLU A 362 -22.57 -5.17 -32.93
CA GLU A 362 -23.23 -3.97 -32.41
C GLU A 362 -22.97 -3.76 -30.92
N ILE A 363 -22.99 -4.83 -30.13
CA ILE A 363 -22.72 -4.76 -28.70
C ILE A 363 -21.26 -4.38 -28.46
N ILE A 364 -20.30 -5.04 -29.12
CA ILE A 364 -18.88 -4.70 -28.95
C ILE A 364 -18.61 -3.25 -29.38
N ARG A 365 -19.19 -2.78 -30.49
CA ARG A 365 -19.10 -1.36 -30.88
C ARG A 365 -19.63 -0.43 -29.80
N THR A 366 -20.80 -0.71 -29.25
CA THR A 366 -21.41 0.09 -28.17
C THR A 366 -20.57 0.11 -26.90
N LEU A 367 -19.91 -1.01 -26.58
CA LEU A 367 -19.03 -1.09 -25.41
C LEU A 367 -17.70 -0.36 -25.64
N LEU A 368 -17.23 -0.25 -26.89
CA LEU A 368 -15.97 0.41 -27.24
C LEU A 368 -16.14 1.85 -27.78
N SER A 369 -17.37 2.33 -27.99
CA SER A 369 -17.69 3.56 -28.74
C SER A 369 -17.22 4.87 -28.09
N ASN A 370 -16.65 4.83 -26.88
CA ASN A 370 -15.98 5.99 -26.31
C ASN A 370 -14.60 6.27 -26.94
N GLY A 371 -14.11 5.39 -27.83
CA GLY A 371 -12.87 5.59 -28.60
C GLY A 371 -11.58 5.54 -27.76
N GLU A 372 -11.70 5.27 -26.45
CA GLU A 372 -10.58 5.13 -25.54
C GLU A 372 -10.01 3.71 -25.59
N VAL A 373 -8.68 3.63 -25.46
CA VAL A 373 -7.99 2.34 -25.34
C VAL A 373 -8.42 1.69 -24.03
N THR A 374 -9.04 0.51 -24.11
CA THR A 374 -9.42 -0.30 -22.95
C THR A 374 -8.62 -1.60 -22.91
N SER A 375 -8.65 -2.33 -21.80
CA SER A 375 -8.04 -3.67 -21.74
C SER A 375 -9.04 -4.74 -22.14
N MET A 376 -8.56 -5.86 -22.68
CA MET A 376 -9.42 -7.03 -22.98
C MET A 376 -10.14 -7.56 -21.75
N ASN A 377 -9.54 -7.42 -20.56
CA ASN A 377 -10.17 -7.78 -19.29
C ASN A 377 -11.33 -6.83 -18.93
N MET A 378 -11.17 -5.53 -19.21
CA MET A 378 -12.24 -4.54 -19.03
C MET A 378 -13.37 -4.77 -20.03
N LEU A 379 -13.08 -5.07 -21.29
CA LEU A 379 -14.12 -5.43 -22.26
C LEU A 379 -14.89 -6.70 -21.83
N GLY A 380 -14.18 -7.72 -21.32
CA GLY A 380 -14.82 -8.91 -20.75
C GLY A 380 -15.71 -8.60 -19.55
N HIS A 381 -15.36 -7.60 -18.75
CA HIS A 381 -16.18 -7.10 -17.65
C HIS A 381 -17.42 -6.37 -18.17
N ASP A 382 -17.27 -5.48 -19.14
CA ASP A 382 -18.38 -4.67 -19.67
C ASP A 382 -19.41 -5.55 -20.39
N ILE A 383 -18.97 -6.62 -21.06
CA ILE A 383 -19.83 -7.69 -21.58
C ILE A 383 -20.60 -8.40 -20.47
N ARG A 384 -19.98 -8.63 -19.31
CA ARG A 384 -20.67 -9.23 -18.16
C ARG A 384 -21.75 -8.30 -17.63
N VAL A 385 -21.41 -7.03 -17.39
CA VAL A 385 -22.38 -6.01 -16.93
C VAL A 385 -23.52 -5.84 -17.93
N TRP A 386 -23.21 -5.84 -19.22
CA TRP A 386 -24.22 -5.79 -20.26
C TRP A 386 -25.17 -7.01 -20.19
N GLN A 387 -24.65 -8.24 -20.03
CA GLN A 387 -25.47 -9.44 -19.86
C GLN A 387 -26.35 -9.40 -18.60
N GLU A 388 -25.80 -8.95 -17.48
CA GLU A 388 -26.55 -8.81 -16.22
C GLU A 388 -27.70 -7.82 -16.35
N LYS A 389 -27.51 -6.71 -17.08
CA LYS A 389 -28.57 -5.74 -17.40
C LYS A 389 -29.67 -6.31 -18.28
N GLN A 390 -29.37 -7.32 -19.10
CA GLN A 390 -30.36 -8.08 -19.86
C GLN A 390 -31.07 -9.15 -19.00
N GLY A 391 -30.76 -9.24 -17.70
CA GLY A 391 -31.38 -10.19 -16.78
C GLY A 391 -30.75 -11.58 -16.79
N PHE A 392 -29.54 -11.73 -17.33
CA PHE A 392 -28.85 -13.03 -17.37
C PHE A 392 -28.08 -13.31 -16.09
N GLU A 393 -28.37 -14.45 -15.44
CA GLU A 393 -27.74 -14.87 -14.19
C GLU A 393 -26.33 -15.48 -14.37
N ASP A 394 -26.09 -16.14 -15.50
CA ASP A 394 -24.81 -16.71 -15.90
C ASP A 394 -24.09 -15.79 -16.88
N ALA A 395 -23.49 -14.72 -16.36
CA ALA A 395 -22.80 -13.71 -17.15
C ALA A 395 -21.28 -13.98 -17.20
N ASN A 396 -20.79 -14.45 -18.35
CA ASN A 396 -19.37 -14.54 -18.65
C ASN A 396 -19.12 -14.45 -20.17
N PRO A 397 -17.86 -14.37 -20.64
CA PRO A 397 -17.59 -14.26 -22.08
C PRO A 397 -18.03 -15.46 -22.91
N LYS A 398 -18.05 -16.69 -22.36
CA LYS A 398 -18.49 -17.88 -23.10
C LYS A 398 -20.00 -17.89 -23.29
N THR A 399 -20.75 -17.57 -22.26
CA THR A 399 -22.22 -17.48 -22.32
C THR A 399 -22.65 -16.32 -23.22
N PHE A 400 -21.89 -15.22 -23.25
CA PHE A 400 -22.10 -14.13 -24.19
C PHE A 400 -22.00 -14.59 -25.65
N LEU A 401 -20.93 -15.32 -25.99
CA LEU A 401 -20.75 -15.86 -27.34
C LEU A 401 -21.94 -16.75 -27.73
N VAL A 402 -22.35 -17.66 -26.85
CA VAL A 402 -23.51 -18.55 -27.10
C VAL A 402 -24.80 -17.73 -27.33
N ARG A 403 -25.01 -16.67 -26.56
CA ARG A 403 -26.17 -15.77 -26.70
C ARG A 403 -26.17 -15.01 -28.01
N CYS A 404 -24.98 -14.67 -28.53
CA CYS A 404 -24.83 -14.08 -29.85
C CYS A 404 -24.85 -15.13 -30.99
N GLY A 405 -25.11 -16.41 -30.69
CA GLY A 405 -25.11 -17.49 -31.69
C GLY A 405 -23.72 -17.97 -32.11
N LEU A 406 -22.67 -17.61 -31.35
CA LEU A 406 -21.27 -17.90 -31.65
C LEU A 406 -20.73 -19.07 -30.82
N LYS A 407 -19.69 -19.73 -31.34
CA LYS A 407 -19.07 -20.88 -30.68
C LYS A 407 -18.21 -20.43 -29.49
N PRO A 408 -18.52 -20.84 -28.24
CA PRO A 408 -17.76 -20.41 -27.07
C PRO A 408 -16.31 -20.93 -27.03
N SER A 409 -15.98 -21.96 -27.80
CA SER A 409 -14.62 -22.50 -27.93
C SER A 409 -13.67 -21.59 -28.70
N ALA A 410 -14.18 -20.63 -29.49
CA ALA A 410 -13.35 -19.68 -30.22
C ALA A 410 -12.63 -18.70 -29.27
N GLY A 411 -13.26 -18.35 -28.16
CA GLY A 411 -12.77 -17.35 -27.21
C GLY A 411 -13.04 -15.92 -27.69
N LEU A 412 -13.30 -15.01 -26.75
CA LEU A 412 -13.74 -13.64 -27.04
C LEU A 412 -12.74 -12.89 -27.93
N MET A 413 -11.45 -12.93 -27.60
CA MET A 413 -10.42 -12.22 -28.35
C MET A 413 -10.33 -12.68 -29.82
N ASN A 414 -10.37 -13.99 -30.07
CA ASN A 414 -10.31 -14.50 -31.43
C ASN A 414 -11.59 -14.17 -32.21
N THR A 415 -12.75 -14.23 -31.54
CA THR A 415 -14.03 -13.85 -32.15
C THR A 415 -14.03 -12.39 -32.58
N ILE A 416 -13.50 -11.48 -31.75
CA ILE A 416 -13.35 -10.06 -32.10
C ILE A 416 -12.40 -9.90 -33.28
N ARG A 417 -11.25 -10.59 -33.28
CA ARG A 417 -10.31 -10.56 -34.40
C ARG A 417 -10.90 -11.09 -35.70
N GLU A 418 -11.80 -12.06 -35.62
CA GLU A 418 -12.42 -12.67 -36.79
C GLU A 418 -13.54 -11.78 -37.36
N LEU A 419 -14.37 -11.18 -36.50
CA LEU A 419 -15.57 -10.45 -36.91
C LEU A 419 -15.38 -8.93 -37.02
N MET A 420 -14.30 -8.38 -36.48
CA MET A 420 -14.07 -6.93 -36.38
C MET A 420 -12.60 -6.54 -36.67
N ALA A 421 -11.85 -7.36 -37.43
CA ALA A 421 -10.40 -7.17 -37.68
C ALA A 421 -10.05 -5.76 -38.21
N ASP A 422 -10.95 -5.22 -39.01
CA ASP A 422 -10.89 -3.96 -39.74
C ASP A 422 -11.49 -2.78 -38.95
N GLU A 423 -12.16 -3.06 -37.83
CA GLU A 423 -12.78 -2.05 -36.97
C GLU A 423 -12.08 -1.89 -35.62
N VAL A 424 -11.25 -2.84 -35.20
CA VAL A 424 -10.55 -2.78 -33.91
C VAL A 424 -9.06 -3.10 -34.02
N GLU A 425 -8.28 -2.47 -33.14
CA GLU A 425 -6.88 -2.78 -32.94
C GLU A 425 -6.69 -3.41 -31.57
N ILE A 426 -6.11 -4.62 -31.54
CA ILE A 426 -5.72 -5.30 -30.30
C ILE A 426 -4.19 -5.31 -30.21
N THR A 427 -3.62 -4.70 -29.17
CA THR A 427 -2.15 -4.61 -28.98
C THR A 427 -1.69 -5.23 -27.66
N GLY A 428 -0.43 -5.68 -27.63
CA GLY A 428 0.23 -6.35 -26.50
C GLY A 428 0.70 -7.75 -26.90
N ASP A 429 1.96 -8.07 -26.57
CA ASP A 429 2.55 -9.38 -26.88
C ASP A 429 2.21 -10.42 -25.80
N GLU A 430 1.90 -9.96 -24.59
CA GLU A 430 1.48 -10.77 -23.45
C GLU A 430 0.35 -10.08 -22.67
N PRO A 431 -0.49 -10.82 -21.92
CA PRO A 431 -1.54 -10.24 -21.10
C PRO A 431 -1.02 -9.20 -20.08
N PRO A 432 -1.79 -8.11 -19.81
CA PRO A 432 -3.10 -7.82 -20.36
C PRO A 432 -3.04 -7.16 -21.76
N PHE A 433 -3.76 -7.73 -22.72
CA PHE A 433 -3.98 -7.13 -24.04
C PHE A 433 -4.83 -5.86 -23.94
N THR A 434 -4.58 -4.90 -24.81
CA THR A 434 -5.42 -3.69 -24.98
C THR A 434 -6.18 -3.75 -26.28
N ILE A 435 -7.35 -3.11 -26.32
CA ILE A 435 -8.25 -3.04 -27.47
C ILE A 435 -8.79 -1.62 -27.62
N ARG A 436 -8.91 -1.14 -28.87
CA ARG A 436 -9.59 0.11 -29.23
C ARG A 436 -10.31 -0.03 -30.57
N MET A 437 -11.32 0.81 -30.81
CA MET A 437 -11.88 1.00 -32.16
C MET A 437 -10.86 1.73 -33.04
N LEU A 438 -10.70 1.26 -34.27
CA LEU A 438 -10.09 2.01 -35.36
C LEU A 438 -11.10 3.08 -35.80
N LYS A 439 -10.63 4.32 -35.96
CA LYS A 439 -11.48 5.46 -36.34
C LYS A 439 -11.84 5.44 -37.81
#